data_AF-A0AB35KC60-F1
#
_entry.id   AF-A0AB35KC60-F1
#
_cell.length_a   1.000
_cell.length_b   1.000
_cell.length_c   1.000
_cell.angle_alpha   90.00
_cell.angle_beta   90.00
_cell.angle_gamma   90.00
#
_symmetry.space_group_name_H-M   'P 1'
#
loop_
_entity.id
_entity.type
_entity.pdbx_description
1 polymer ?
#
loop_
_entity_poly.entity_id
_entity_poly.type
_entity_poly.pdbx_seq_one_letter_code
_entity_poly.pdbx_strand_id
1 'polypeptide(L)' 'MTKYSPELKLKIVKEYLEGKVSAAELAQNYNILSSGGVKGWIKEY' A
#
# COMPACT_ATOMS: atom_id res chain seq x y z
N MET A 1 -3.41 -18.29 4.26
CA MET A 1 -2.58 -17.41 5.12
C MET A 1 -2.36 -16.07 4.41
N THR A 2 -3.42 -15.29 4.23
CA THR A 2 -3.36 -13.98 3.55
C THR A 2 -3.02 -12.91 4.57
N LYS A 3 -1.72 -12.70 4.80
CA LYS A 3 -1.16 -11.85 5.87
C LYS A 3 -1.30 -10.34 5.59
N TYR A 4 -2.07 -9.94 4.58
CA TYR A 4 -2.36 -8.55 4.24
C TYR A 4 -3.86 -8.35 4.07
N SER A 5 -4.47 -7.63 5.01
CA SER A 5 -5.89 -7.29 4.95
C SER A 5 -6.18 -6.37 3.76
N PRO A 6 -7.32 -6.54 3.06
CA PRO A 6 -7.73 -5.66 1.97
C PRO A 6 -7.88 -4.19 2.43
N GLU A 7 -8.17 -3.98 3.71
CA GLU A 7 -8.26 -2.67 4.35
C GLU A 7 -6.94 -1.89 4.32
N LEU A 8 -5.80 -2.59 4.56
CA LEU A 8 -4.46 -1.99 4.45
C LEU A 8 -4.19 -1.59 3.00
N LYS A 9 -4.44 -2.51 2.07
CA LYS A 9 -4.36 -2.31 0.61
C LYS A 9 -5.03 -1.00 0.18
N LEU A 10 -6.30 -0.85 0.56
CA LEU A 10 -7.11 0.33 0.24
C LEU A 10 -6.61 1.60 0.91
N LYS A 11 -6.21 1.54 2.19
CA LYS A 11 -5.63 2.69 2.89
C LYS A 11 -4.41 3.25 2.16
N ILE A 12 -3.52 2.37 1.70
CA ILE A 12 -2.28 2.75 1.03
C ILE A 12 -2.53 3.36 -0.33
N VAL A 13 -3.37 2.72 -1.16
CA VAL A 13 -3.73 3.28 -2.47
C VAL A 13 -4.41 4.64 -2.29
N LYS A 14 -5.28 4.78 -1.27
CA LYS A 14 -5.96 6.03 -0.96
C LYS A 14 -5.00 7.13 -0.48
N GLU A 15 -4.09 6.83 0.44
CA GLU A 15 -3.07 7.80 0.89
C GLU A 15 -2.10 8.21 -0.23
N TYR A 16 -1.75 7.27 -1.10
CA TYR A 16 -0.96 7.55 -2.30
C TYR A 16 -1.72 8.45 -3.29
N LEU A 17 -3.01 8.18 -3.51
CA LEU A 17 -3.91 9.02 -4.33
C LEU A 17 -4.15 10.41 -3.70
N GLU A 18 -4.18 10.50 -2.38
CA GLU A 18 -4.27 11.78 -1.65
C GLU A 18 -2.96 12.61 -1.75
N GLY A 19 -1.88 12.06 -2.31
CA GLY A 19 -0.61 12.75 -2.52
C GLY A 19 0.14 13.10 -1.24
N LYS A 20 -0.25 12.50 -0.11
CA LYS A 20 0.32 12.80 1.22
C LYS A 20 1.65 12.08 1.46
N VAL A 21 1.84 10.91 0.86
CA VAL A 21 2.96 10.02 1.15
C VAL A 21 3.32 9.15 -0.06
N SER A 22 4.59 8.82 -0.23
CA SER A 22 5.05 7.93 -1.31
C SER A 22 4.75 6.46 -1.02
N ALA A 23 4.62 5.62 -2.06
CA ALA A 23 4.37 4.18 -1.92
C ALA A 23 5.40 3.45 -1.02
N ALA A 24 6.65 3.92 -1.00
CA ALA A 24 7.71 3.38 -0.14
C ALA A 24 7.52 3.77 1.33
N GLU A 25 7.19 5.04 1.61
CA GLU A 25 6.87 5.55 2.95
C GLU A 25 5.66 4.81 3.52
N LEU A 26 4.61 4.63 2.71
CA LEU A 26 3.44 3.82 3.07
C LEU A 26 3.80 2.38 3.38
N ALA A 27 4.62 1.75 2.55
CA ALA A 27 5.09 0.39 2.80
C ALA A 27 5.86 0.30 4.13
N GLN A 28 6.67 1.30 4.46
CA GLN A 28 7.39 1.35 5.72
C GLN A 28 6.45 1.57 6.92
N ASN A 29 5.54 2.53 6.82
CA ASN A 29 4.62 2.93 7.89
C ASN A 29 3.64 1.80 8.23
N TYR A 30 3.18 1.07 7.21
CA TYR A 30 2.27 -0.06 7.35
C TYR A 30 2.97 -1.42 7.46
N ASN A 31 4.30 -1.43 7.63
CA ASN A 31 5.14 -2.63 7.77
C ASN A 31 4.90 -3.70 6.67
N ILE A 32 4.75 -3.22 5.44
CA ILE A 32 4.50 -4.05 4.28
C ILE A 32 5.85 -4.56 3.81
N LEU A 33 6.17 -5.80 4.18
CA LEU A 33 7.39 -6.49 3.77
C LEU A 33 7.52 -6.64 2.25
N SER A 34 6.43 -6.43 1.50
CA SER A 34 6.42 -6.54 0.04
C SER A 34 6.16 -5.18 -0.62
N SER A 35 7.24 -4.42 -0.84
CA SER A 35 7.19 -3.19 -1.66
C SER A 35 6.68 -3.45 -3.09
N GLY A 36 6.81 -4.70 -3.58
CA GLY A 36 6.22 -5.14 -4.85
C GLY A 36 4.68 -5.21 -4.84
N GLY A 37 4.09 -5.52 -3.67
CA GLY A 37 2.63 -5.59 -3.52
C GLY A 37 1.97 -4.24 -3.71
N VAL A 38 2.50 -3.19 -3.06
CA VAL A 38 1.95 -1.82 -3.14
C VAL A 38 1.87 -1.32 -4.58
N LYS A 39 2.94 -1.52 -5.36
CA LYS A 39 2.99 -1.09 -6.76
C LYS A 39 1.99 -1.85 -7.63
N GLY A 40 1.72 -3.12 -7.32
CA GLY A 40 0.65 -3.89 -7.94
C GLY A 40 -0.74 -3.38 -7.55
N TRP A 41 -0.94 -2.95 -6.30
CA TRP A 41 -2.23 -2.45 -5.81
C TRP A 41 -2.58 -1.09 -6.42
N ILE A 42 -1.60 -0.20 -6.56
CA ILE A 42 -1.76 1.09 -7.26
C ILE A 42 -1.99 0.90 -8.76
N LYS A 43 -1.59 -0.23 -9.34
CA LYS A 43 -1.76 -0.52 -10.77
C LYS A 43 -3.09 -1.24 -11.07
N GLU A 44 -3.63 -1.93 -10.08
CA GLU A 44 -4.90 -2.65 -10.15
C GLU A 44 -6.10 -1.79 -9.72
N TYR A 45 -5.85 -0.68 -9.01
CA TYR A 45 -6.81 0.37 -8.68
C TYR A 45 -6.52 1.62 -9.52
#